data_AF-A0A1A1X5E5-F1
#
_entry.id   AF-A0A1A1X5E5-F1
#
_cell.length_a   1.000
_cell.length_b   1.000
_cell.length_c   1.000
_cell.angle_alpha   90.00
_cell.angle_beta   90.00
_cell.angle_gamma   90.00
#
_symmetry.space_group_name_H-M   'P 1'
#
loop_
_entity.id
_entity.type
_entity.pdbx_description
1 polymer ?
#
loop_
_entity_poly.entity_id
_entity_poly.type
_entity_poly.pdbx_seq_one_letter_code
_entity_poly.pdbx_strand_id
1 'polypeptide(L)'
;MTNDAYAREIIRAGRDLGITPRGIVIAFATVYVESNWIMWANAAVPESLAIPHERVGSDGKSVGLFQQQVVWGNGAWWWGSAADCMDPYKSARLFFQRLAKRDYNNGDPGAHAQAIQQSAYPDRYGQRMSEAQAYYDRLAGDPVPDNRPAYNEFPIWSPSTSSRNGIKPTMFLIHTQEGGGGNSAAEDLANYLANPANQVSYHYTISQASDGGVTVVDCADTDEASWSVGNANSISINLCFAGSRASWTRDQWLQQAKAIDVAAYLAVQDAKKYSFSTLVVPPPYSAGRPGISDHRWVTDVFKWGTHTDVGSGFPWDVFAASVAKYAGEPTTPEPPAEKRFPDDWTDRELMVEILRQLRGPTLAGWAQLGDKSLVDAVAELRGAK
;
A
#
# COMPACT_ATOMS: atom_id res chain seq x y z
N MET A 1 4.60 16.64 2.44
CA MET A 1 3.94 15.44 1.87
C MET A 1 4.82 15.00 0.70
N THR A 2 5.02 13.71 0.46
CA THR A 2 5.93 13.28 -0.63
C THR A 2 5.30 13.56 -2.01
N ASN A 3 6.12 13.66 -3.05
CA ASN A 3 5.63 13.84 -4.44
C ASN A 3 4.62 12.76 -4.83
N ASP A 4 4.84 11.52 -4.38
CA ASP A 4 3.93 10.39 -4.65
C ASP A 4 2.57 10.56 -3.96
N ALA A 5 2.53 11.12 -2.75
CA ALA A 5 1.28 11.41 -2.06
C ALA A 5 0.51 12.53 -2.78
N TYR A 6 1.16 13.60 -3.24
CA TYR A 6 0.53 14.61 -4.11
C TYR A 6 -0.03 13.98 -5.39
N ALA A 7 0.74 13.11 -6.04
CA ALA A 7 0.36 12.47 -7.29
C ALA A 7 -0.85 11.55 -7.12
N ARG A 8 -0.94 10.81 -5.99
CA ARG A 8 -2.09 9.96 -5.65
C ARG A 8 -3.36 10.77 -5.43
N GLU A 9 -3.26 11.92 -4.77
CA GLU A 9 -4.40 12.83 -4.59
C GLU A 9 -4.91 13.39 -5.93
N ILE A 10 -4.01 13.71 -6.86
CA ILE A 10 -4.36 14.13 -8.23
C ILE A 10 -5.02 12.97 -9.01
N ILE A 11 -4.49 11.74 -8.91
CA ILE A 11 -5.11 10.54 -9.51
C ILE A 11 -6.53 10.35 -8.95
N ARG A 12 -6.70 10.44 -7.63
CA ARG A 12 -8.01 10.32 -6.97
C ARG A 12 -8.98 11.37 -7.50
N ALA A 13 -8.57 12.64 -7.55
CA ALA A 13 -9.39 13.73 -8.09
C ALA A 13 -9.82 13.49 -9.54
N GLY A 14 -8.92 12.98 -10.38
CA GLY A 14 -9.22 12.65 -11.77
C GLY A 14 -10.24 11.52 -11.89
N ARG A 15 -10.06 10.44 -11.11
CA ARG A 15 -10.98 9.29 -11.08
C ARG A 15 -12.38 9.68 -10.61
N ASP A 16 -12.48 10.46 -9.54
CA ASP A 16 -13.76 10.94 -8.99
C ASP A 16 -14.55 11.81 -9.97
N LEU A 17 -13.86 12.45 -10.92
CA LEU A 17 -14.46 13.28 -11.97
C LEU A 17 -14.60 12.54 -13.32
N GLY A 18 -14.27 11.25 -13.38
CA GLY A 18 -14.34 10.47 -14.62
C GLY A 18 -13.34 10.92 -15.70
N ILE A 19 -12.23 11.56 -15.31
CA ILE A 19 -11.16 11.97 -16.22
C ILE A 19 -10.39 10.73 -16.66
N THR A 20 -10.11 10.63 -17.96
CA THR A 20 -9.36 9.50 -18.52
C THR A 20 -7.90 9.53 -18.03
N PRO A 21 -7.18 8.38 -18.07
CA PRO A 21 -5.74 8.32 -17.80
C PRO A 21 -4.94 9.43 -18.49
N ARG A 22 -5.25 9.68 -19.78
CA ARG A 22 -4.63 10.75 -20.57
C ARG A 22 -4.82 12.13 -19.93
N GLY A 23 -6.00 12.44 -19.40
CA GLY A 23 -6.23 13.71 -18.72
C GLY A 23 -5.44 13.85 -17.42
N ILE A 24 -5.23 12.76 -16.70
CA ILE A 24 -4.39 12.75 -15.48
C ILE A 24 -2.92 12.96 -15.83
N VAL A 25 -2.42 12.33 -16.90
CA VAL A 25 -1.07 12.57 -17.43
C VAL A 25 -0.87 14.05 -17.80
N ILE A 26 -1.87 14.70 -18.41
CA ILE A 26 -1.85 16.13 -18.71
C ILE A 26 -1.72 16.97 -17.42
N ALA A 27 -2.43 16.60 -16.35
CA ALA A 27 -2.30 17.25 -15.05
C ALA A 27 -0.90 17.05 -14.43
N PHE A 28 -0.33 15.86 -14.52
CA PHE A 28 1.03 15.58 -14.04
C PHE A 28 2.08 16.41 -14.78
N ALA A 29 1.99 16.49 -16.10
CA ALA A 29 2.88 17.34 -16.90
C ALA A 29 2.72 18.81 -16.53
N THR A 30 1.50 19.23 -16.20
CA THR A 30 1.23 20.57 -15.66
C THR A 30 1.99 20.79 -14.35
N VAL A 31 1.83 19.92 -13.36
CA VAL A 31 2.54 20.03 -12.07
C VAL A 31 4.06 20.03 -12.25
N TYR A 32 4.59 19.22 -13.15
CA TYR A 32 6.02 19.21 -13.47
C TYR A 32 6.54 20.54 -13.98
N VAL A 33 5.79 21.22 -14.85
CA VAL A 33 6.18 22.52 -15.42
C VAL A 33 6.00 23.65 -14.42
N GLU A 34 4.89 23.63 -13.68
CA GLU A 34 4.49 24.75 -12.83
C GLU A 34 5.28 24.80 -11.53
N SER A 35 5.46 23.65 -10.88
CA SER A 35 6.02 23.59 -9.54
C SER A 35 7.15 22.58 -9.38
N ASN A 36 7.31 21.68 -10.34
CA ASN A 36 8.18 20.51 -10.23
C ASN A 36 7.87 19.70 -8.95
N TRP A 37 6.57 19.51 -8.68
CA TRP A 37 6.00 18.79 -7.52
C TRP A 37 6.21 19.45 -6.16
N ILE A 38 6.59 20.73 -6.13
CA ILE A 38 6.77 21.47 -4.88
C ILE A 38 5.46 22.16 -4.49
N MET A 39 5.04 22.02 -3.24
CA MET A 39 3.92 22.79 -2.69
C MET A 39 4.38 24.21 -2.35
N TRP A 40 4.02 25.18 -3.20
CA TRP A 40 4.41 26.59 -3.01
C TRP A 40 3.35 27.41 -2.27
N ALA A 41 3.78 28.16 -1.26
CA ALA A 41 3.07 29.35 -0.78
C ALA A 41 3.55 30.61 -1.53
N ASN A 42 2.88 31.73 -1.33
CA ASN A 42 3.21 33.00 -1.99
C ASN A 42 3.16 34.18 -1.03
N ALA A 43 4.21 34.99 -1.01
CA ALA A 43 4.30 36.17 -0.14
C ALA A 43 3.20 37.22 -0.42
N ALA A 44 2.68 37.29 -1.64
CA ALA A 44 1.58 38.17 -2.03
C ALA A 44 0.18 37.61 -1.69
N VAL A 45 0.11 36.39 -1.13
CA VAL A 45 -1.11 35.73 -0.63
C VAL A 45 -0.88 35.34 0.84
N PRO A 46 -1.02 36.27 1.80
CA PRO A 46 -0.63 36.03 3.19
C PRO A 46 -1.25 34.77 3.83
N GLU A 47 -2.49 34.42 3.45
CA GLU A 47 -3.16 33.22 3.97
C GLU A 47 -2.45 31.92 3.55
N SER A 48 -1.75 31.93 2.42
CA SER A 48 -1.00 30.76 1.92
C SER A 48 0.20 30.42 2.83
N LEU A 49 0.77 31.41 3.53
CA LEU A 49 1.93 31.22 4.41
C LEU A 49 1.56 30.44 5.68
N ALA A 50 0.27 30.37 6.02
CA ALA A 50 -0.22 29.60 7.17
C ALA A 50 -0.59 28.15 6.80
N ILE A 51 -0.58 27.79 5.52
CA ILE A 51 -0.88 26.44 5.04
C ILE A 51 0.45 25.68 4.89
N PRO A 52 0.53 24.38 5.24
CA PRO A 52 1.75 23.59 5.04
C PRO A 52 2.28 23.69 3.59
N HIS A 53 3.55 24.09 3.46
CA HIS A 53 4.22 24.31 2.18
C HIS A 53 5.71 24.01 2.27
N GLU A 54 6.33 23.84 1.12
CA GLU A 54 7.75 23.50 1.00
C GLU A 54 8.61 24.69 0.58
N ARG A 55 8.04 25.65 -0.16
CA ARG A 55 8.73 26.87 -0.60
C ARG A 55 7.78 28.06 -0.67
N VAL A 56 8.35 29.27 -0.66
CA VAL A 56 7.63 30.53 -0.81
C VAL A 56 8.08 31.23 -2.08
N GLY A 57 7.13 31.57 -2.95
CA GLY A 57 7.32 32.35 -4.16
C GLY A 57 6.80 33.77 -4.05
N SER A 58 6.98 34.55 -5.11
CA SER A 58 6.49 35.94 -5.21
C SER A 58 5.92 36.28 -6.60
N ASP A 59 5.76 35.29 -7.48
CA ASP A 59 5.21 35.50 -8.81
C ASP A 59 3.68 35.64 -8.75
N GLY A 60 3.18 36.80 -9.16
CA GLY A 60 1.76 37.16 -9.08
C GLY A 60 1.12 36.76 -7.74
N LYS A 61 0.04 35.97 -7.82
CA LYS A 61 -0.62 35.33 -6.68
C LYS A 61 -0.72 33.81 -6.85
N SER A 62 0.24 33.20 -7.54
CA SER A 62 0.27 31.74 -7.78
C SER A 62 0.63 30.97 -6.52
N VAL A 63 -0.13 29.91 -6.21
CA VAL A 63 0.16 28.97 -5.10
C VAL A 63 -0.03 27.52 -5.54
N GLY A 64 0.50 26.59 -4.74
CA GLY A 64 0.25 25.16 -4.85
C GLY A 64 0.91 24.45 -6.03
N LEU A 65 0.55 23.18 -6.23
CA LEU A 65 1.18 22.30 -7.23
C LEU A 65 0.97 22.77 -8.67
N PHE A 66 -0.20 23.36 -8.94
CA PHE A 66 -0.58 23.86 -10.25
C PHE A 66 -0.27 25.35 -10.45
N GLN A 67 0.37 26.02 -9.48
CA GLN A 67 0.62 27.48 -9.51
C GLN A 67 -0.65 28.29 -9.85
N GLN A 68 -1.77 27.93 -9.23
CA GLN A 68 -3.06 28.56 -9.49
C GLN A 68 -3.13 29.94 -8.83
N GLN A 69 -3.56 30.95 -9.59
CA GLN A 69 -3.70 32.33 -9.12
C GLN A 69 -4.87 32.49 -8.16
N VAL A 70 -4.59 32.87 -6.91
CA VAL A 70 -5.58 33.17 -5.86
C VAL A 70 -6.06 34.61 -6.03
N VAL A 71 -7.06 34.79 -6.90
CA VAL A 71 -7.64 36.10 -7.22
C VAL A 71 -9.15 36.04 -7.06
N TRP A 72 -9.70 36.93 -6.23
CA TRP A 72 -11.13 37.18 -6.09
C TRP A 72 -11.52 38.43 -6.88
N GLY A 73 -12.55 38.32 -7.70
CA GLY A 73 -13.07 39.45 -8.49
C GLY A 73 -14.43 39.13 -9.11
N ASN A 74 -15.24 40.17 -9.39
CA ASN A 74 -16.56 40.03 -10.00
C ASN A 74 -17.49 39.00 -9.31
N GLY A 75 -17.36 38.88 -7.98
CA GLY A 75 -18.18 37.96 -7.18
C GLY A 75 -17.79 36.48 -7.26
N ALA A 76 -16.63 36.14 -7.84
CA ALA A 76 -16.15 34.76 -7.92
C ALA A 76 -14.62 34.64 -7.79
N TRP A 77 -14.15 33.45 -7.43
CA TRP A 77 -12.74 33.09 -7.52
C TRP A 77 -12.34 32.85 -8.97
N TRP A 78 -11.15 33.31 -9.36
CA TRP A 78 -10.55 32.90 -10.61
C TRP A 78 -10.27 31.39 -10.60
N TRP A 79 -9.52 30.89 -9.61
CA TRP A 79 -9.32 29.45 -9.38
C TRP A 79 -10.00 28.96 -8.12
N GLY A 80 -9.60 29.48 -6.96
CA GLY A 80 -10.14 29.09 -5.66
C GLY A 80 -9.49 29.90 -4.55
N SER A 81 -9.87 29.60 -3.31
CA SER A 81 -9.17 30.14 -2.14
C SER A 81 -7.75 29.58 -2.03
N ALA A 82 -6.89 30.20 -1.21
CA ALA A 82 -5.55 29.65 -0.94
C ALA A 82 -5.62 28.20 -0.40
N ALA A 83 -6.60 27.91 0.46
CA ALA A 83 -6.82 26.57 1.01
C ALA A 83 -7.18 25.53 -0.06
N ASP A 84 -7.97 25.92 -1.08
CA ASP A 84 -8.34 24.99 -2.14
C ASP A 84 -7.22 24.83 -3.19
N CYS A 85 -6.49 25.92 -3.50
CA CYS A 85 -5.40 25.90 -4.46
C CYS A 85 -4.11 25.24 -3.92
N MET A 86 -3.93 25.15 -2.60
CA MET A 86 -2.81 24.44 -1.95
C MET A 86 -3.17 23.02 -1.47
N ASP A 87 -4.42 22.60 -1.58
CA ASP A 87 -4.83 21.22 -1.34
C ASP A 87 -4.60 20.40 -2.63
N PRO A 88 -3.81 19.31 -2.61
CA PRO A 88 -3.48 18.53 -3.80
C PRO A 88 -4.71 17.97 -4.54
N TYR A 89 -5.71 17.50 -3.80
CA TYR A 89 -6.93 16.92 -4.37
C TYR A 89 -7.84 18.03 -4.93
N LYS A 90 -8.08 19.09 -4.17
CA LYS A 90 -8.98 20.18 -4.59
C LYS A 90 -8.40 21.00 -5.74
N SER A 91 -7.12 21.35 -5.70
CA SER A 91 -6.45 22.08 -6.78
C SER A 91 -6.47 21.28 -8.10
N ALA A 92 -6.29 19.96 -8.02
CA ALA A 92 -6.45 19.05 -9.15
C ALA A 92 -7.88 19.02 -9.69
N ARG A 93 -8.90 18.96 -8.82
CA ARG A 93 -10.30 19.03 -9.24
C ARG A 93 -10.60 20.32 -9.98
N LEU A 94 -10.10 21.47 -9.52
CA LEU A 94 -10.28 22.75 -10.21
C LEU A 94 -9.69 22.69 -11.64
N PHE A 95 -8.49 22.12 -11.79
CA PHE A 95 -7.87 21.89 -13.10
C PHE A 95 -8.73 20.97 -13.98
N PHE A 96 -9.13 19.80 -13.45
CA PHE A 96 -9.92 18.82 -14.19
C PHE A 96 -11.30 19.32 -14.59
N GLN A 97 -11.96 20.14 -13.77
CA GLN A 97 -13.23 20.77 -14.13
C GLN A 97 -13.11 21.69 -15.36
N ARG A 98 -11.95 22.31 -15.57
CA ARG A 98 -11.66 23.06 -16.80
C ARG A 98 -11.26 22.14 -17.94
N LEU A 99 -10.47 21.10 -17.67
CA LEU A 99 -10.04 20.11 -18.67
C LEU A 99 -11.22 19.35 -19.27
N ALA A 100 -12.18 18.92 -18.46
CA ALA A 100 -13.37 18.17 -18.86
C ALA A 100 -14.26 18.92 -19.87
N LYS A 101 -14.14 20.25 -19.94
CA LYS A 101 -14.86 21.08 -20.93
C LYS A 101 -14.19 21.10 -22.30
N ARG A 102 -13.05 20.42 -22.46
CA ARG A 102 -12.31 20.31 -23.72
C ARG A 102 -12.36 18.89 -24.25
N ASP A 103 -12.08 18.74 -25.53
CA ASP A 103 -11.79 17.45 -26.16
C ASP A 103 -10.32 17.03 -25.90
N TYR A 104 -9.95 16.89 -24.63
CA TYR A 104 -8.56 16.62 -24.22
C TYR A 104 -8.08 15.21 -24.59
N ASN A 105 -9.01 14.32 -24.94
CA ASN A 105 -8.68 12.97 -25.40
C ASN A 105 -8.11 12.95 -26.82
N ASN A 106 -8.31 14.03 -27.59
CA ASN A 106 -7.78 14.18 -28.95
C ASN A 106 -6.77 15.35 -29.02
N GLY A 107 -5.96 15.41 -30.08
CA GLY A 107 -5.01 16.50 -30.32
C GLY A 107 -3.74 16.44 -29.46
N ASP A 108 -3.04 17.57 -29.35
CA ASP A 108 -1.80 17.69 -28.55
C ASP A 108 -2.12 17.83 -27.04
N PRO A 109 -1.67 16.89 -26.18
CA PRO A 109 -1.87 17.01 -24.74
C PRO A 109 -1.22 18.25 -24.12
N GLY A 110 -0.09 18.72 -24.65
CA GLY A 110 0.60 19.93 -24.17
C GLY A 110 -0.24 21.18 -24.40
N ALA A 111 -0.82 21.31 -25.59
CA ALA A 111 -1.73 22.40 -25.93
C ALA A 111 -2.96 22.47 -25.00
N HIS A 112 -3.50 21.32 -24.56
CA HIS A 112 -4.62 21.32 -23.62
C HIS A 112 -4.24 21.85 -22.23
N ALA A 113 -3.07 21.45 -21.70
CA ALA A 113 -2.54 22.00 -20.45
C ALA A 113 -2.31 23.51 -20.57
N GLN A 114 -1.61 23.95 -21.62
CA GLN A 114 -1.35 25.37 -21.89
C GLN A 114 -2.65 26.17 -21.96
N ALA A 115 -3.67 25.67 -22.64
CA ALA A 115 -4.88 26.44 -22.81
C ALA A 115 -5.64 26.63 -21.48
N ILE A 116 -5.44 25.75 -20.49
CA ILE A 116 -6.03 25.86 -19.14
C ILE A 116 -5.22 26.82 -18.27
N GLN A 117 -3.90 26.66 -18.27
CA GLN A 117 -2.98 27.40 -17.40
C GLN A 117 -2.66 28.79 -17.94
N GLN A 118 -2.68 28.97 -19.25
CA GLN A 118 -2.37 30.20 -19.96
C GLN A 118 -1.00 30.76 -19.56
N SER A 119 0.00 29.88 -19.46
CA SER A 119 1.37 30.25 -19.13
C SER A 119 2.03 31.04 -20.26
N ALA A 120 3.08 31.80 -19.94
CA ALA A 120 3.91 32.51 -20.92
C ALA A 120 4.77 31.56 -21.78
N TYR A 121 4.83 30.27 -21.46
CA TYR A 121 5.70 29.29 -22.11
C TYR A 121 4.92 28.05 -22.62
N PRO A 122 4.18 28.20 -23.73
CA PRO A 122 3.23 27.18 -24.20
C PRO A 122 3.85 25.81 -24.49
N ASP A 123 5.11 25.78 -24.95
CA ASP A 123 5.76 24.55 -25.40
C ASP A 123 6.29 23.66 -24.26
N ARG A 124 6.30 24.15 -23.00
CA ARG A 124 6.93 23.43 -21.88
C ARG A 124 6.16 22.21 -21.42
N TYR A 125 4.83 22.20 -21.52
CA TYR A 125 4.03 21.06 -21.08
C TYR A 125 4.28 19.83 -21.93
N GLY A 126 4.34 19.99 -23.26
CA GLY A 126 4.65 18.90 -24.19
C GLY A 126 6.00 18.24 -23.88
N GLN A 127 7.01 19.02 -23.46
CA GLN A 127 8.34 18.51 -23.11
C GLN A 127 8.34 17.60 -21.88
N ARG A 128 7.38 17.75 -20.97
CA ARG A 128 7.27 16.94 -19.75
C ARG A 128 6.24 15.81 -19.88
N MET A 129 5.58 15.65 -21.02
CA MET A 129 4.54 14.61 -21.19
C MET A 129 5.08 13.19 -21.08
N SER A 130 6.28 12.91 -21.58
CA SER A 130 6.89 11.57 -21.46
C SER A 130 7.24 11.23 -20.01
N GLU A 131 7.79 12.19 -19.26
CA GLU A 131 8.08 12.04 -17.84
C GLU A 131 6.79 11.92 -17.02
N ALA A 132 5.77 12.73 -17.33
CA ALA A 132 4.45 12.64 -16.72
C ALA A 132 3.76 11.31 -17.02
N GLN A 133 3.89 10.78 -18.24
CA GLN A 133 3.39 9.47 -18.62
C GLN A 133 4.11 8.38 -17.83
N ALA A 134 5.44 8.41 -17.75
CA ALA A 134 6.20 7.44 -16.96
C ALA A 134 5.88 7.54 -15.46
N TYR A 135 5.65 8.74 -14.93
CA TYR A 135 5.28 8.96 -13.54
C TYR A 135 3.85 8.51 -13.25
N TYR A 136 2.93 8.77 -14.18
CA TYR A 136 1.57 8.23 -14.15
C TYR A 136 1.61 6.71 -14.26
N ASP A 137 2.31 6.12 -15.21
CA ASP A 137 2.44 4.67 -15.39
C ASP A 137 3.10 4.01 -14.19
N ARG A 138 4.08 4.65 -13.55
CA ARG A 138 4.63 4.13 -12.28
C ARG A 138 3.59 4.10 -11.15
N LEU A 139 2.61 5.01 -11.20
CA LEU A 139 1.55 5.16 -10.19
C LEU A 139 0.20 4.54 -10.60
N ALA A 140 0.01 4.21 -11.88
CA ALA A 140 -1.25 3.81 -12.53
C ALA A 140 -1.10 2.63 -13.49
N GLY A 141 0.12 2.31 -13.92
CA GLY A 141 0.55 1.16 -14.73
C GLY A 141 1.18 0.09 -13.85
N ASP A 142 0.36 -0.48 -12.98
CA ASP A 142 -0.29 -1.74 -13.27
C ASP A 142 -1.78 -1.48 -12.95
N PRO A 143 -2.77 -2.20 -13.52
CA PRO A 143 -3.83 -2.61 -12.64
C PRO A 143 -3.10 -3.38 -11.55
N VAL A 144 -2.81 -2.72 -10.42
CA VAL A 144 -2.75 -3.43 -9.16
C VAL A 144 -4.00 -4.30 -9.26
N PRO A 145 -3.90 -5.65 -9.35
CA PRO A 145 -5.04 -6.43 -8.91
C PRO A 145 -5.38 -5.75 -7.59
N ASP A 146 -6.59 -5.25 -7.36
CA ASP A 146 -6.91 -4.54 -6.11
C ASP A 146 -6.79 -5.55 -4.96
N ASN A 147 -5.54 -5.82 -4.65
CA ASN A 147 -4.95 -6.78 -3.77
C ASN A 147 -4.14 -5.99 -2.76
N ARG A 148 -3.93 -4.67 -2.95
CA ARG A 148 -3.58 -3.79 -1.82
C ARG A 148 -4.60 -4.14 -0.74
N PRO A 149 -4.15 -4.72 0.37
CA PRO A 149 -5.08 -5.11 1.41
C PRO A 149 -5.80 -3.88 1.93
N ALA A 150 -7.01 -4.04 2.46
CA ALA A 150 -7.72 -2.94 3.07
C ALA A 150 -7.03 -2.54 4.39
N TYR A 151 -6.44 -1.35 4.43
CA TYR A 151 -5.89 -0.74 5.64
C TYR A 151 -5.98 0.79 5.59
N ASN A 152 -6.08 1.40 6.76
CA ASN A 152 -5.98 2.83 6.97
C ASN A 152 -4.49 3.21 7.11
N GLU A 153 -4.10 4.31 6.49
CA GLU A 153 -2.69 4.75 6.45
C GLU A 153 -2.65 6.27 6.63
N PHE A 154 -1.84 6.73 7.58
CA PHE A 154 -1.63 8.16 7.83
C PHE A 154 -0.28 8.39 8.52
N PRO A 155 0.34 9.57 8.40
CA PRO A 155 1.62 9.84 9.02
C PRO A 155 1.52 10.40 10.44
N ILE A 156 2.42 9.95 11.31
CA ILE A 156 2.81 10.63 12.57
C ILE A 156 4.34 10.57 12.64
N TRP A 157 4.99 11.66 12.22
CA TRP A 157 6.43 11.68 12.02
C TRP A 157 7.22 11.73 13.34
N SER A 158 8.21 10.85 13.43
CA SER A 158 9.20 10.82 14.50
C SER A 158 10.42 11.66 14.12
N PRO A 159 10.99 12.45 15.07
CA PRO A 159 12.25 13.17 14.84
C PRO A 159 13.49 12.27 14.96
N SER A 160 13.34 11.04 15.44
CA SER A 160 14.42 10.07 15.62
C SER A 160 14.76 9.36 14.31
N THR A 161 15.29 10.12 13.36
CA THR A 161 15.76 9.61 12.05
C THR A 161 17.19 10.07 11.77
N SER A 162 17.82 9.48 10.77
CA SER A 162 19.13 9.92 10.30
C SER A 162 19.28 9.74 8.80
N SER A 163 20.11 10.58 8.18
CA SER A 163 20.50 10.39 6.80
C SER A 163 21.11 9.00 6.59
N ARG A 164 20.73 8.33 5.49
CA ARG A 164 21.37 7.09 5.04
C ARG A 164 22.74 7.32 4.38
N ASN A 165 23.18 8.58 4.24
CA ASN A 165 24.43 8.98 3.58
C ASN A 165 24.57 8.40 2.15
N GLY A 166 23.45 8.34 1.41
CA GLY A 166 23.40 7.81 0.04
C GLY A 166 23.34 6.28 -0.05
N ILE A 167 23.35 5.56 1.08
CA ILE A 167 23.16 4.11 1.12
C ILE A 167 21.67 3.81 0.88
N LYS A 168 21.39 2.91 -0.07
CA LYS A 168 20.04 2.37 -0.26
C LYS A 168 19.79 1.24 0.73
N PRO A 169 18.59 1.16 1.34
CA PRO A 169 18.23 0.00 2.15
C PRO A 169 18.25 -1.26 1.29
N THR A 170 18.68 -2.36 1.89
CA THR A 170 18.81 -3.66 1.24
C THR A 170 17.92 -4.72 1.87
N MET A 171 17.20 -4.39 2.94
CA MET A 171 16.33 -5.33 3.64
C MET A 171 15.16 -4.64 4.35
N PHE A 172 14.12 -5.43 4.61
CA PHE A 172 12.97 -5.06 5.44
C PHE A 172 12.95 -5.94 6.69
N LEU A 173 12.88 -5.31 7.87
CA LEU A 173 12.91 -5.98 9.16
C LEU A 173 11.60 -5.76 9.92
N ILE A 174 11.01 -6.86 10.39
CA ILE A 174 9.84 -6.84 11.27
C ILE A 174 10.22 -6.92 12.75
N HIS A 175 9.44 -6.24 13.60
CA HIS A 175 9.69 -6.06 15.03
C HIS A 175 8.42 -6.28 15.86
N THR A 176 8.59 -6.56 17.15
CA THR A 176 7.50 -6.45 18.14
C THR A 176 7.66 -5.21 19.03
N GLN A 177 6.57 -4.78 19.66
CA GLN A 177 6.58 -3.60 20.53
C GLN A 177 6.97 -3.93 21.98
N GLU A 178 6.69 -5.15 22.45
CA GLU A 178 6.83 -5.59 23.84
C GLU A 178 5.97 -4.83 24.87
N GLY A 179 4.93 -4.15 24.40
CA GLY A 179 4.01 -3.37 25.23
C GLY A 179 2.82 -2.86 24.42
N GLY A 180 1.97 -2.06 25.06
CA GLY A 180 0.76 -1.52 24.43
C GLY A 180 -0.34 -2.57 24.23
N GLY A 181 -1.19 -2.33 23.23
CA GLY A 181 -2.34 -3.17 22.88
C GLY A 181 -3.61 -2.34 22.64
N GLY A 182 -4.69 -3.01 22.26
CA GLY A 182 -5.97 -2.36 21.95
C GLY A 182 -6.10 -1.92 20.49
N ASN A 183 -7.25 -1.32 20.16
CA ASN A 183 -7.62 -0.99 18.78
C ASN A 183 -6.81 0.15 18.16
N SER A 184 -6.17 0.98 18.98
CA SER A 184 -5.37 2.14 18.55
C SER A 184 -3.86 1.90 18.66
N ALA A 185 -3.42 0.66 18.85
CA ALA A 185 -2.02 0.36 19.21
C ALA A 185 -0.99 0.95 18.24
N ALA A 186 -1.23 0.93 16.92
CA ALA A 186 -0.32 1.54 15.93
C ALA A 186 -0.17 3.05 16.13
N GLU A 187 -1.27 3.76 16.35
CA GLU A 187 -1.29 5.20 16.58
C GLU A 187 -0.67 5.56 17.94
N ASP A 188 -0.95 4.78 18.98
CA ASP A 188 -0.37 4.98 20.32
C ASP A 188 1.16 4.81 20.29
N LEU A 189 1.64 3.77 19.61
CA LEU A 189 3.07 3.58 19.41
C LEU A 189 3.66 4.72 18.57
N ALA A 190 3.00 5.14 17.48
CA ALA A 190 3.50 6.24 16.66
C ALA A 190 3.60 7.56 17.42
N ASN A 191 2.63 7.89 18.28
CA ASN A 191 2.69 9.04 19.18
C ASN A 191 3.83 8.93 20.20
N TYR A 192 4.13 7.73 20.70
CA TYR A 192 5.31 7.50 21.52
C TYR A 192 6.60 7.78 20.72
N LEU A 193 6.72 7.30 19.49
CA LEU A 193 7.90 7.53 18.64
C LEU A 193 8.05 9.00 18.24
N ALA A 194 6.94 9.75 18.13
CA ALA A 194 6.95 11.18 17.84
C ALA A 194 7.57 12.05 18.95
N ASN A 195 7.67 11.52 20.18
CA ASN A 195 8.28 12.24 21.29
C ASN A 195 9.83 12.19 21.18
N PRO A 196 10.51 13.34 20.99
CA PRO A 196 11.96 13.39 20.85
C PRO A 196 12.71 12.84 22.07
N ALA A 197 12.10 12.80 23.26
CA ALA A 197 12.75 12.24 24.45
C ALA A 197 12.98 10.72 24.35
N ASN A 198 12.21 10.01 23.53
CA ASN A 198 12.28 8.55 23.44
C ASN A 198 13.44 8.05 22.58
N GLN A 199 13.93 8.87 21.63
CA GLN A 199 15.14 8.59 20.84
C GLN A 199 15.10 7.21 20.13
N VAL A 200 13.92 6.78 19.69
CA VAL A 200 13.68 5.52 18.96
C VAL A 200 12.58 5.72 17.93
N SER A 201 12.64 4.97 16.82
CA SER A 201 11.62 5.03 15.77
C SER A 201 11.53 3.73 14.98
N TYR A 202 10.49 3.61 14.17
CA TYR A 202 10.36 2.67 13.06
C TYR A 202 9.95 3.46 11.81
N HIS A 203 9.96 2.84 10.64
CA HIS A 203 9.35 3.45 9.45
C HIS A 203 7.84 3.32 9.50
N TYR A 204 7.35 2.16 9.95
CA TYR A 204 5.93 1.88 10.08
C TYR A 204 5.61 1.30 11.46
N THR A 205 4.47 1.72 12.02
CA THR A 205 3.77 0.96 13.06
C THR A 205 2.51 0.37 12.45
N ILE A 206 2.13 -0.84 12.86
CA ILE A 206 0.94 -1.50 12.34
C ILE A 206 0.20 -2.28 13.43
N SER A 207 -1.13 -2.27 13.41
CA SER A 207 -1.97 -3.09 14.28
C SER A 207 -3.28 -3.46 13.62
N GLN A 208 -3.82 -4.63 13.98
CA GLN A 208 -5.19 -5.02 13.62
C GLN A 208 -6.12 -4.81 14.82
N ALA A 209 -7.15 -3.99 14.64
CA ALA A 209 -8.19 -3.77 15.63
C ALA A 209 -9.16 -4.96 15.73
N SER A 210 -9.95 -4.99 16.80
CA SER A 210 -10.93 -6.04 17.09
C SER A 210 -12.06 -6.16 16.06
N ASP A 211 -12.37 -5.09 15.32
CA ASP A 211 -13.28 -5.13 14.17
C ASP A 211 -12.63 -5.71 12.89
N GLY A 212 -11.34 -6.04 12.98
CA GLY A 212 -10.53 -6.56 11.89
C GLY A 212 -10.05 -5.49 10.91
N GLY A 213 -10.20 -4.20 11.22
CA GLY A 213 -9.55 -3.11 10.51
C GLY A 213 -8.05 -3.09 10.80
N VAL A 214 -7.24 -2.76 9.80
CA VAL A 214 -5.78 -2.59 9.97
C VAL A 214 -5.44 -1.11 9.86
N THR A 215 -4.62 -0.63 10.79
CA THR A 215 -4.06 0.72 10.77
C THR A 215 -2.55 0.63 10.62
N VAL A 216 -2.01 1.37 9.66
CA VAL A 216 -0.59 1.62 9.45
C VAL A 216 -0.34 3.09 9.74
N VAL A 217 0.72 3.39 10.49
CA VAL A 217 1.17 4.77 10.69
C VAL A 217 2.59 4.93 10.18
N ASP A 218 2.80 5.90 9.30
CA ASP A 218 4.12 6.25 8.78
C ASP A 218 4.86 7.11 9.82
N CYS A 219 5.97 6.58 10.34
CA CYS A 219 6.73 7.21 11.42
C CYS A 219 8.07 7.79 10.96
N ALA A 220 8.67 7.26 9.90
CA ALA A 220 9.88 7.80 9.31
C ALA A 220 9.85 7.60 7.78
N ASP A 221 10.33 8.59 7.02
CA ASP A 221 10.47 8.43 5.57
C ASP A 221 11.45 7.29 5.29
N THR A 222 11.09 6.38 4.39
CA THR A 222 11.94 5.23 4.02
C THR A 222 13.26 5.65 3.36
N ASP A 223 13.34 6.89 2.84
CA ASP A 223 14.57 7.47 2.32
C ASP A 223 15.54 7.92 3.45
N GLU A 224 15.05 8.02 4.68
CA GLU A 224 15.85 8.19 5.90
C GLU A 224 15.99 6.87 6.67
N ALA A 225 16.95 6.78 7.58
CA ALA A 225 17.12 5.65 8.49
C ALA A 225 16.31 5.89 9.78
N SER A 226 15.41 4.97 10.12
CA SER A 226 14.82 4.89 11.45
C SER A 226 15.83 4.44 12.51
N TRP A 227 15.61 4.80 13.77
CA TRP A 227 16.42 4.40 14.92
C TRP A 227 15.79 3.17 15.58
N SER A 228 15.94 2.01 14.95
CA SER A 228 15.20 0.78 15.32
C SER A 228 16.09 -0.40 15.68
N VAL A 229 17.22 -0.54 15.01
CA VAL A 229 18.00 -1.79 14.91
C VAL A 229 19.52 -1.52 14.93
N GLY A 230 19.91 -0.36 15.45
CA GLY A 230 21.30 0.05 15.62
C GLY A 230 22.13 -0.01 14.33
N ASN A 231 23.10 -0.92 14.27
CA ASN A 231 24.04 -1.01 13.17
C ASN A 231 23.41 -1.34 11.81
N ALA A 232 22.17 -1.86 11.79
CA ALA A 232 21.45 -2.10 10.55
C ALA A 232 20.53 -0.94 10.12
N ASN A 233 20.45 0.16 10.88
CA ASN A 233 19.53 1.28 10.60
C ASN A 233 19.66 1.81 9.16
N SER A 234 20.89 2.08 8.71
CA SER A 234 21.14 2.68 7.38
C SER A 234 20.82 1.75 6.20
N ILE A 235 20.74 0.43 6.44
CA ILE A 235 20.52 -0.58 5.40
C ILE A 235 19.15 -1.27 5.49
N SER A 236 18.31 -0.89 6.46
CA SER A 236 17.01 -1.53 6.67
C SER A 236 15.85 -0.54 6.61
N ILE A 237 14.71 -1.04 6.12
CA ILE A 237 13.39 -0.54 6.45
C ILE A 237 12.87 -1.35 7.65
N ASN A 238 12.13 -0.71 8.55
CA ASN A 238 11.75 -1.31 9.84
C ASN A 238 10.27 -1.09 10.11
N LEU A 239 9.52 -2.17 10.32
CA LEU A 239 8.10 -2.15 10.66
C LEU A 239 7.88 -2.83 12.01
N CYS A 240 7.13 -2.20 12.90
CA CYS A 240 6.79 -2.74 14.20
C CYS A 240 5.30 -3.11 14.27
N PHE A 241 5.02 -4.36 14.64
CA PHE A 241 3.67 -4.79 15.00
C PHE A 241 3.33 -4.22 16.38
N ALA A 242 2.53 -3.16 16.43
CA ALA A 242 2.15 -2.51 17.67
C ALA A 242 1.24 -3.41 18.53
N GLY A 243 1.42 -3.38 19.85
CA GLY A 243 0.74 -4.25 20.81
C GLY A 243 1.28 -5.68 20.87
N SER A 244 2.25 -6.03 20.02
CA SER A 244 2.76 -7.41 19.92
C SER A 244 3.88 -7.74 20.91
N ARG A 245 4.14 -9.04 21.07
CA ARG A 245 5.21 -9.59 21.91
C ARG A 245 5.87 -10.77 21.20
N ALA A 246 7.19 -10.88 21.28
CA ALA A 246 7.94 -12.04 20.82
C ALA A 246 7.56 -13.33 21.58
N SER A 247 6.96 -13.22 22.76
CA SER A 247 6.43 -14.35 23.52
C SER A 247 5.08 -14.87 23.03
N TRP A 248 4.44 -14.19 22.06
CA TRP A 248 3.16 -14.65 21.52
C TRP A 248 3.27 -16.02 20.87
N THR A 249 2.26 -16.84 21.15
CA THR A 249 1.99 -18.09 20.44
C THR A 249 1.59 -17.82 19.00
N ARG A 250 1.68 -18.85 18.15
CA ARG A 250 1.19 -18.77 16.77
C ARG A 250 -0.26 -18.34 16.68
N ASP A 251 -1.14 -18.86 17.52
CA ASP A 251 -2.57 -18.52 17.50
C ASP A 251 -2.81 -17.04 17.84
N GLN A 252 -2.03 -16.46 18.75
CA GLN A 252 -2.09 -15.03 19.05
C GLN A 252 -1.63 -14.19 17.85
N TRP A 253 -0.57 -14.61 17.16
CA TRP A 253 -0.16 -13.97 15.92
C TRP A 253 -1.20 -14.08 14.80
N LEU A 254 -1.84 -15.24 14.65
CA LEU A 254 -2.86 -15.46 13.63
C LEU A 254 -4.12 -14.62 13.86
N GLN A 255 -4.38 -14.16 15.09
CA GLN A 255 -5.41 -13.13 15.32
C GLN A 255 -5.07 -11.78 14.66
N GLN A 256 -3.79 -11.55 14.33
CA GLN A 256 -3.27 -10.38 13.62
C GLN A 256 -3.00 -10.67 12.12
N ALA A 257 -3.56 -11.74 11.55
CA ALA A 257 -3.25 -12.19 10.19
C ALA A 257 -3.45 -11.10 9.11
N LYS A 258 -4.39 -10.17 9.28
CA LYS A 258 -4.56 -9.06 8.31
C LYS A 258 -3.44 -8.04 8.41
N ALA A 259 -2.97 -7.73 9.62
CA ALA A 259 -1.78 -6.88 9.79
C ALA A 259 -0.54 -7.58 9.20
N ILE A 260 -0.41 -8.89 9.33
CA ILE A 260 0.69 -9.67 8.73
C ILE A 260 0.65 -9.59 7.19
N ASP A 261 -0.53 -9.75 6.58
CA ASP A 261 -0.71 -9.60 5.12
C ASP A 261 -0.40 -8.17 4.65
N VAL A 262 -0.83 -7.14 5.37
CA VAL A 262 -0.50 -5.74 5.07
C VAL A 262 0.99 -5.46 5.22
N ALA A 263 1.65 -5.97 6.26
CA ALA A 263 3.10 -5.84 6.44
C ALA A 263 3.88 -6.50 5.29
N ALA A 264 3.41 -7.64 4.78
CA ALA A 264 4.00 -8.30 3.61
C ALA A 264 3.84 -7.45 2.34
N TYR A 265 2.66 -6.83 2.15
CA TYR A 265 2.43 -5.89 1.06
C TYR A 265 3.41 -4.70 1.11
N LEU A 266 3.59 -4.08 2.28
CA LEU A 266 4.52 -2.97 2.48
C LEU A 266 5.98 -3.39 2.23
N ALA A 267 6.38 -4.57 2.72
CA ALA A 267 7.72 -5.09 2.50
C ALA A 267 8.02 -5.29 1.00
N VAL A 268 7.07 -5.81 0.22
CA VAL A 268 7.22 -5.93 -1.24
C VAL A 268 7.22 -4.56 -1.93
N GLN A 269 6.39 -3.63 -1.48
CA GLN A 269 6.38 -2.26 -2.00
C GLN A 269 7.76 -1.59 -1.85
N ASP A 270 8.37 -1.70 -0.66
CA ASP A 270 9.69 -1.12 -0.42
C ASP A 270 10.81 -1.90 -1.12
N ALA A 271 10.70 -3.23 -1.22
CA ALA A 271 11.63 -4.03 -2.02
C ALA A 271 11.66 -3.56 -3.47
N LYS A 272 10.50 -3.24 -4.06
CA LYS A 272 10.38 -2.65 -5.40
C LYS A 272 10.97 -1.23 -5.44
N LYS A 273 10.63 -0.35 -4.49
CA LYS A 273 11.13 1.04 -4.42
C LYS A 273 12.67 1.09 -4.41
N TYR A 274 13.30 0.22 -3.61
CA TYR A 274 14.73 0.24 -3.37
C TYR A 274 15.53 -0.82 -4.11
N SER A 275 14.85 -1.69 -4.87
CA SER A 275 15.44 -2.77 -5.65
C SER A 275 16.23 -3.80 -4.81
N PHE A 276 15.69 -4.16 -3.64
CA PHE A 276 16.21 -5.28 -2.84
C PHE A 276 15.33 -6.54 -3.00
N SER A 277 15.86 -7.69 -2.59
CA SER A 277 15.21 -8.99 -2.76
C SER A 277 13.90 -9.09 -1.96
N THR A 278 12.92 -9.87 -2.43
CA THR A 278 11.74 -10.27 -1.64
C THR A 278 11.97 -11.57 -0.86
N LEU A 279 13.18 -12.14 -0.90
CA LEU A 279 13.51 -13.37 -0.18
C LEU A 279 13.28 -13.19 1.32
N VAL A 280 12.28 -13.91 1.82
CA VAL A 280 11.99 -14.05 3.26
C VAL A 280 12.95 -15.06 3.88
N VAL A 281 13.68 -14.64 4.91
CA VAL A 281 14.61 -15.50 5.65
C VAL A 281 14.17 -15.60 7.10
N PRO A 282 13.45 -16.66 7.48
CA PRO A 282 13.09 -16.93 8.87
C PRO A 282 14.26 -17.56 9.66
N PRO A 283 14.16 -17.65 11.00
CA PRO A 283 15.03 -18.52 11.78
C PRO A 283 14.84 -20.00 11.39
N PRO A 284 15.89 -20.84 11.44
CA PRO A 284 17.30 -20.47 11.61
C PRO A 284 17.85 -19.80 10.35
N TYR A 285 18.52 -18.65 10.48
CA TYR A 285 18.95 -17.77 9.39
C TYR A 285 20.12 -18.32 8.54
N SER A 286 19.92 -19.49 7.95
CA SER A 286 20.91 -20.21 7.14
C SER A 286 20.90 -19.79 5.67
N ALA A 287 19.88 -19.04 5.24
CA ALA A 287 19.69 -18.63 3.85
C ALA A 287 20.22 -17.22 3.57
N GLY A 288 21.45 -17.12 3.06
CA GLY A 288 21.98 -15.93 2.38
C GLY A 288 21.85 -14.58 3.09
N ARG A 289 21.97 -13.48 2.33
CA ARG A 289 21.58 -12.14 2.81
C ARG A 289 20.08 -11.95 2.53
N PRO A 290 19.26 -11.62 3.54
CA PRO A 290 17.83 -11.54 3.38
C PRO A 290 17.45 -10.32 2.55
N GLY A 291 16.31 -10.45 1.86
CA GLY A 291 15.52 -9.32 1.47
C GLY A 291 14.56 -8.88 2.57
N ILE A 292 13.96 -9.85 3.25
CA ILE A 292 13.00 -9.63 4.33
C ILE A 292 13.32 -10.57 5.49
N SER A 293 13.38 -10.06 6.72
CA SER A 293 13.61 -10.84 7.94
C SER A 293 13.10 -10.08 9.17
N ASP A 294 13.58 -10.43 10.37
CA ASP A 294 13.22 -9.80 11.64
C ASP A 294 14.46 -9.22 12.36
N HIS A 295 14.25 -8.48 13.46
CA HIS A 295 15.37 -7.91 14.24
C HIS A 295 16.37 -8.99 14.65
N ARG A 296 15.90 -10.18 15.04
CA ARG A 296 16.77 -11.26 15.50
C ARG A 296 17.75 -11.74 14.44
N TRP A 297 17.48 -11.55 13.15
CA TRP A 297 18.50 -11.76 12.11
C TRP A 297 19.74 -10.89 12.33
N VAL A 298 19.58 -9.63 12.74
CA VAL A 298 20.71 -8.74 13.06
C VAL A 298 21.46 -9.25 14.30
N THR A 299 20.74 -9.68 15.34
CA THR A 299 21.34 -10.31 16.52
C THR A 299 22.17 -11.54 16.14
N ASP A 300 21.61 -12.46 15.36
CA ASP A 300 22.21 -13.76 15.10
C ASP A 300 23.23 -13.75 13.95
N VAL A 301 23.08 -12.87 12.96
CA VAL A 301 23.96 -12.81 11.77
C VAL A 301 24.97 -11.68 11.86
N PHE A 302 24.56 -10.46 12.24
CA PHE A 302 25.50 -9.36 12.46
C PHE A 302 26.19 -9.43 13.82
N LYS A 303 25.73 -10.32 14.73
CA LYS A 303 26.27 -10.45 16.09
C LYS A 303 26.18 -9.13 16.86
N TRP A 304 25.04 -8.43 16.69
CA TRP A 304 24.81 -7.12 17.28
C TRP A 304 23.42 -7.01 17.89
N GLY A 305 23.34 -6.50 19.13
CA GLY A 305 22.10 -6.43 19.88
C GLY A 305 21.75 -7.76 20.56
N THR A 306 20.61 -7.76 21.26
CA THR A 306 20.10 -8.93 22.01
C THR A 306 18.63 -9.20 21.74
N HIS A 307 18.05 -8.48 20.78
CA HIS A 307 16.62 -8.54 20.48
C HIS A 307 16.29 -9.84 19.75
N THR A 308 15.13 -10.39 20.10
CA THR A 308 14.65 -11.70 19.63
C THR A 308 13.32 -11.60 18.88
N ASP A 309 12.90 -10.38 18.54
CA ASP A 309 11.75 -10.14 17.66
C ASP A 309 11.90 -10.94 16.37
N VAL A 310 10.86 -11.58 15.83
CA VAL A 310 9.44 -11.57 16.25
C VAL A 310 9.03 -12.78 17.10
N GLY A 311 10.02 -13.53 17.61
CA GLY A 311 9.81 -14.71 18.43
C GLY A 311 9.46 -15.98 17.64
N SER A 312 9.50 -17.13 18.32
CA SER A 312 9.32 -18.44 17.68
C SER A 312 7.88 -18.75 17.27
N GLY A 313 6.90 -17.98 17.79
CA GLY A 313 5.50 -18.15 17.45
C GLY A 313 5.08 -17.46 16.15
N PHE A 314 5.89 -16.57 15.58
CA PHE A 314 5.50 -15.81 14.38
C PHE A 314 5.27 -16.74 13.17
N PRO A 315 4.14 -16.61 12.44
CA PRO A 315 3.77 -17.51 11.36
C PRO A 315 4.51 -17.14 10.06
N TRP A 316 5.80 -17.47 10.00
CA TRP A 316 6.66 -17.18 8.84
C TRP A 316 6.15 -17.76 7.53
N ASP A 317 5.48 -18.91 7.55
CA ASP A 317 4.82 -19.51 6.40
C ASP A 317 3.69 -18.63 5.85
N VAL A 318 2.86 -18.04 6.72
CA VAL A 318 1.76 -17.13 6.34
C VAL A 318 2.33 -15.82 5.79
N PHE A 319 3.36 -15.29 6.45
CA PHE A 319 4.02 -14.06 6.00
C PHE A 319 4.72 -14.26 4.65
N ALA A 320 5.46 -15.35 4.49
CA ALA A 320 6.13 -15.69 3.23
C ALA A 320 5.14 -15.94 2.08
N ALA A 321 4.02 -16.61 2.35
CA ALA A 321 2.95 -16.78 1.36
C ALA A 321 2.35 -15.43 0.93
N SER A 322 2.17 -14.50 1.88
CA SER A 322 1.69 -13.14 1.61
C SER A 322 2.72 -12.34 0.80
N VAL A 323 4.02 -12.45 1.12
CA VAL A 323 5.09 -11.84 0.32
C VAL A 323 5.10 -12.38 -1.10
N ALA A 324 5.03 -13.70 -1.30
CA ALA A 324 4.99 -14.31 -2.64
C ALA A 324 3.77 -13.83 -3.45
N LYS A 325 2.59 -13.78 -2.81
CA LYS A 325 1.35 -13.22 -3.37
C LYS A 325 1.56 -11.80 -3.90
N TYR A 326 2.23 -10.93 -3.14
CA TYR A 326 2.43 -9.52 -3.54
C TYR A 326 3.65 -9.30 -4.46
N ALA A 327 4.64 -10.18 -4.41
CA ALA A 327 5.79 -10.18 -5.31
C ALA A 327 5.41 -10.57 -6.74
N GLY A 328 4.21 -11.15 -6.95
CA GLY A 328 3.77 -11.63 -8.25
C GLY A 328 4.44 -12.94 -8.64
N GLU A 329 5.00 -13.66 -7.67
CA GLU A 329 5.53 -15.00 -7.90
C GLU A 329 4.35 -15.97 -8.10
N PRO A 330 4.43 -16.91 -9.06
CA PRO A 330 3.39 -17.92 -9.22
C PRO A 330 3.31 -18.73 -7.93
N THR A 331 2.27 -18.46 -7.13
CA THR A 331 1.95 -19.31 -6.00
C THR A 331 1.53 -20.66 -6.59
N THR A 332 2.35 -21.67 -6.37
CA THR A 332 1.85 -23.04 -6.49
C THR A 332 0.67 -23.12 -5.53
N PRO A 333 -0.57 -23.39 -5.98
CA PRO A 333 -1.70 -23.44 -5.08
C PRO A 333 -1.36 -24.38 -3.94
N GLU A 334 -1.58 -23.93 -2.71
CA GLU A 334 -1.49 -24.79 -1.54
C GLU A 334 -2.34 -26.05 -1.84
N PRO A 335 -1.79 -27.26 -1.69
CA PRO A 335 -2.62 -28.46 -1.79
C PRO A 335 -3.81 -28.25 -0.86
N PRO A 336 -5.05 -28.34 -1.35
CA PRO A 336 -6.20 -28.10 -0.50
C PRO A 336 -6.09 -28.99 0.72
N ALA A 337 -6.20 -28.39 1.91
CA ALA A 337 -6.23 -29.13 3.16
C ALA A 337 -7.22 -30.30 3.01
N GLU A 338 -6.77 -31.51 3.31
CA GLU A 338 -7.57 -32.71 3.15
C GLU A 338 -8.80 -32.60 4.04
N LYS A 339 -9.98 -32.34 3.46
CA LYS A 339 -11.22 -32.14 4.21
C LYS A 339 -11.62 -33.43 4.93
N ARG A 340 -11.83 -33.40 6.25
CA ARG A 340 -12.39 -34.53 6.99
C ARG A 340 -13.90 -34.63 6.73
N PHE A 341 -14.32 -35.70 6.05
CA PHE A 341 -15.75 -35.99 5.91
C PHE A 341 -16.32 -36.53 7.25
N PRO A 342 -17.51 -36.07 7.70
CA PRO A 342 -18.35 -35.01 7.11
C PRO A 342 -18.05 -33.61 7.66
N ASP A 343 -17.25 -33.49 8.72
CA ASP A 343 -17.16 -32.29 9.56
C ASP A 343 -16.69 -31.02 8.83
N ASP A 344 -15.79 -31.16 7.85
CA ASP A 344 -15.20 -30.03 7.11
C ASP A 344 -15.90 -29.77 5.76
N TRP A 345 -17.01 -30.46 5.49
CA TRP A 345 -17.76 -30.37 4.24
C TRP A 345 -18.96 -29.42 4.39
N THR A 346 -19.15 -28.54 3.41
CA THR A 346 -20.33 -27.67 3.38
C THR A 346 -21.61 -28.47 3.09
N ASP A 347 -22.78 -27.92 3.46
CA ASP A 347 -24.08 -28.53 3.16
C ASP A 347 -24.21 -28.90 1.67
N ARG A 348 -23.74 -28.02 0.77
CA ARG A 348 -23.77 -28.29 -0.67
C ARG A 348 -22.88 -29.47 -1.06
N GLU A 349 -21.70 -29.57 -0.50
CA GLU A 349 -20.76 -30.68 -0.78
C GLU A 349 -21.30 -32.00 -0.23
N LEU A 350 -21.90 -31.98 0.96
CA LEU A 350 -22.63 -33.12 1.51
C LEU A 350 -23.79 -33.54 0.61
N MET A 351 -24.58 -32.59 0.09
CA MET A 351 -25.67 -32.89 -0.86
C MET A 351 -25.17 -33.49 -2.17
N VAL A 352 -24.05 -32.98 -2.70
CA VAL A 352 -23.42 -33.52 -3.92
C VAL A 352 -22.88 -34.93 -3.67
N GLU A 353 -22.30 -35.19 -2.50
CA GLU A 353 -21.82 -36.52 -2.15
C GLU A 353 -22.98 -37.52 -1.97
N ILE A 354 -24.07 -37.13 -1.32
CA ILE A 354 -25.29 -37.95 -1.24
C ILE A 354 -25.82 -38.28 -2.65
N LEU A 355 -25.85 -37.29 -3.56
CA LEU A 355 -26.27 -37.51 -4.93
C LEU A 355 -25.36 -38.51 -5.67
N ARG A 356 -24.04 -38.44 -5.45
CA ARG A 356 -23.07 -39.39 -6.00
C ARG A 356 -23.21 -40.78 -5.38
N GLN A 357 -23.51 -40.89 -4.09
CA GLN A 357 -23.81 -42.19 -3.47
C GLN A 357 -25.03 -42.86 -4.10
N LEU A 358 -26.06 -42.08 -4.44
CA LEU A 358 -27.27 -42.60 -5.08
C LEU A 358 -27.07 -42.95 -6.57
N ARG A 359 -26.21 -42.22 -7.29
CA ARG A 359 -26.12 -42.31 -8.76
C ARG A 359 -24.73 -42.66 -9.29
N GLY A 360 -23.77 -42.99 -8.45
CA GLY A 360 -22.38 -43.20 -8.83
C GLY A 360 -21.58 -41.90 -8.96
N PRO A 361 -20.23 -42.00 -8.99
CA PRO A 361 -19.31 -40.85 -8.94
C PRO A 361 -19.47 -39.87 -10.11
N THR A 362 -19.90 -40.37 -11.28
CA THR A 362 -20.18 -39.59 -12.49
C THR A 362 -21.68 -39.34 -12.71
N LEU A 363 -22.53 -39.71 -11.76
CA LEU A 363 -23.99 -39.72 -11.87
C LEU A 363 -24.55 -40.65 -12.96
N ALA A 364 -23.72 -41.55 -13.50
CA ALA A 364 -24.06 -42.50 -14.56
C ALA A 364 -24.27 -43.94 -14.07
N GLY A 365 -24.47 -44.12 -12.76
CA GLY A 365 -24.56 -45.42 -12.10
C GLY A 365 -23.24 -45.88 -11.51
N TRP A 366 -23.33 -46.95 -10.73
CA TRP A 366 -22.18 -47.61 -10.13
C TRP A 366 -21.76 -48.80 -10.98
N ALA A 367 -20.47 -48.88 -11.34
CA ALA A 367 -19.93 -50.02 -12.08
C ALA A 367 -20.21 -51.36 -11.38
N GLN A 368 -20.10 -51.40 -10.05
CA GLN A 368 -20.41 -52.58 -9.23
C GLN A 368 -21.90 -52.96 -9.19
N LEU A 369 -22.79 -52.05 -9.63
CA LEU A 369 -24.22 -52.29 -9.79
C LEU A 369 -24.61 -52.48 -11.26
N GLY A 370 -23.62 -52.67 -12.16
CA GLY A 370 -23.85 -52.79 -13.60
C GLY A 370 -24.31 -51.47 -14.24
N ASP A 371 -23.66 -50.37 -13.87
CA ASP A 371 -23.94 -49.01 -14.33
C ASP A 371 -25.36 -48.52 -13.98
N LYS A 372 -25.93 -49.07 -12.90
CA LYS A 372 -27.23 -48.66 -12.36
C LYS A 372 -27.07 -47.69 -11.19
N SER A 373 -28.08 -46.83 -11.00
CA SER A 373 -28.21 -46.12 -9.73
C SER A 373 -28.52 -47.09 -8.59
N LEU A 374 -28.31 -46.67 -7.34
CA LEU A 374 -28.68 -47.48 -6.18
C LEU A 374 -30.18 -47.82 -6.19
N VAL A 375 -31.01 -46.88 -6.62
CA VAL A 375 -32.47 -47.07 -6.72
C VAL A 375 -32.81 -48.13 -7.77
N ASP A 376 -32.22 -48.05 -8.96
CA ASP A 376 -32.48 -49.00 -10.05
C ASP A 376 -32.02 -50.42 -9.70
N ALA A 377 -30.84 -50.55 -9.07
CA ALA A 377 -30.32 -51.83 -8.62
C ALA A 377 -31.21 -52.47 -7.53
N VAL A 378 -31.68 -51.67 -6.56
CA VAL A 378 -32.61 -52.14 -5.53
C VAL A 378 -33.97 -52.53 -6.13
N ALA A 379 -34.46 -51.80 -7.13
CA ALA A 379 -35.70 -52.11 -7.81
C ALA A 379 -35.63 -53.47 -8.52
N GLU A 380 -34.52 -53.77 -9.19
CA GLU A 380 -34.27 -55.05 -9.84
C GLU A 380 -34.19 -56.21 -8.84
N LEU A 381 -33.48 -56.03 -7.72
CA LEU A 381 -33.42 -57.01 -6.63
C LEU A 381 -34.81 -57.30 -6.04
N ARG A 382 -35.72 -56.32 -6.04
CA ARG A 382 -37.10 -56.49 -5.59
C ARG A 382 -38.02 -57.11 -6.64
N GLY A 383 -37.75 -56.90 -7.93
CA GLY A 383 -38.47 -57.50 -9.06
C GLY A 383 -38.06 -58.93 -9.35
N ALA A 384 -36.93 -59.40 -8.82
CA ALA A 384 -36.43 -60.77 -8.92
C ALA A 384 -37.05 -61.74 -7.89
N LYS A 385 -38.20 -61.39 -7.29
CA LYS A 385 -38.95 -62.24 -6.34
C LYS A 385 -40.14 -62.93 -7.00
#